data_AF-A0A2E4JAX8-F1
#
_entry.id   AF-A0A2E4JAX8-F1
#
_cell.length_a   1.000
_cell.length_b   1.000
_cell.length_c   1.000
_cell.angle_alpha   90.00
_cell.angle_beta   90.00
_cell.angle_gamma   90.00
#
_symmetry.space_group_name_H-M   'P 1'
#
loop_
_entity.id
_entity.type
_entity.pdbx_description
1 polymer ?
#
loop_
_entity_poly.entity_id
_entity_poly.type
_entity_poly.pdbx_seq_one_letter_code
_entity_poly.pdbx_strand_id
1 'polypeptide(L)'
;MMRFLIAAGLVFSSSLCLAEDFSSGNIKDRVVNNEHALTAKQAAELASNFEGDLRLRGLTSIDKDVAQELSKAKGDLRLKGLTSIDKDVAQELSNFIGNLYLNGLTSIDKHVAKELAKFTGHLELGGLTSIDKDVAQELSKTRGRLYLKGLTSIDKDVARELAKYEGALLYLHGRTSIDELGLAYLKSNPNIHLPEKYRN
;
A
#
# COMPACT_ATOMS: atom_id res chain seq x y z
N MET A 1 -44.66 -24.71 -41.87
CA MET A 1 -43.81 -23.52 -41.74
C MET A 1 -43.43 -23.35 -40.29
N MET A 2 -42.14 -23.26 -40.01
CA MET A 2 -41.50 -23.41 -38.70
C MET A 2 -41.81 -22.25 -37.73
N ARG A 3 -42.04 -22.58 -36.46
CA ARG A 3 -42.06 -21.65 -35.31
C ARG A 3 -40.64 -21.18 -35.00
N PHE A 4 -40.46 -19.93 -34.61
CA PHE A 4 -39.29 -19.49 -33.85
C PHE A 4 -39.72 -18.68 -32.62
N LEU A 5 -39.52 -19.28 -31.45
CA LEU A 5 -39.52 -18.65 -30.14
C LEU A 5 -38.21 -17.87 -29.99
N ILE A 6 -38.28 -16.58 -29.67
CA ILE A 6 -37.10 -15.80 -29.29
C ILE A 6 -36.81 -16.10 -27.83
N ALA A 7 -35.83 -16.96 -27.58
CA ALA A 7 -35.22 -17.14 -26.27
C ALA A 7 -34.28 -15.96 -26.02
N ALA A 8 -34.55 -15.17 -24.98
CA ALA A 8 -33.62 -14.18 -24.46
C ALA A 8 -32.40 -14.92 -23.88
N GLY A 9 -31.29 -14.94 -24.62
CA GLY A 9 -30.02 -15.49 -24.16
C GLY A 9 -29.45 -14.62 -23.05
N LEU A 10 -29.50 -15.12 -21.82
CA LEU A 10 -28.64 -14.70 -20.72
C LEU A 10 -27.18 -14.91 -21.16
N VAL A 11 -26.49 -13.82 -21.46
CA VAL A 11 -25.03 -13.84 -21.64
C VAL A 11 -24.43 -13.99 -20.24
N PHE A 12 -24.24 -15.24 -19.81
CA PHE A 12 -23.26 -15.57 -18.79
C PHE A 12 -21.88 -15.26 -19.40
N SER A 13 -21.36 -14.06 -19.19
CA SER A 13 -19.94 -13.80 -19.40
C SER A 13 -19.19 -14.54 -18.28
N SER A 14 -18.94 -15.82 -18.50
CA SER A 14 -17.95 -16.60 -17.78
C SER A 14 -16.57 -16.03 -18.10
N SER A 15 -16.25 -14.87 -17.54
CA SER A 15 -14.90 -14.33 -17.46
C SER A 15 -14.15 -15.06 -16.33
N LEU A 16 -14.13 -16.38 -16.43
CA LEU A 16 -13.16 -17.23 -15.79
C LEU A 16 -11.85 -16.99 -16.54
N CYS A 17 -11.22 -15.83 -16.31
CA CYS A 17 -9.83 -15.63 -16.68
C CYS A 17 -9.03 -16.46 -15.70
N LEU A 18 -8.93 -17.76 -16.01
CA LEU A 18 -7.98 -18.66 -15.38
C LEU A 18 -6.64 -17.93 -15.35
N ALA A 19 -6.10 -17.80 -14.14
CA ALA A 19 -4.68 -17.56 -13.96
C ALA A 19 -3.94 -18.46 -14.93
N GLU A 20 -3.11 -17.87 -15.80
CA GLU A 20 -2.27 -18.65 -16.69
C GLU A 20 -1.53 -19.69 -15.85
N ASP A 21 -1.69 -20.95 -16.25
CA ASP A 21 -1.27 -22.14 -15.54
C ASP A 21 0.27 -22.19 -15.54
N PHE A 22 0.90 -21.60 -14.52
CA PHE A 22 2.31 -21.82 -14.22
C PHE A 22 2.43 -23.15 -13.48
N SER A 23 2.44 -24.23 -14.26
CA SER A 23 2.85 -25.57 -13.86
C SER A 23 4.30 -25.55 -13.36
N SER A 24 4.48 -25.30 -12.06
CA SER A 24 5.58 -25.82 -11.23
C SER A 24 5.40 -25.35 -9.78
N GLY A 25 4.66 -26.12 -8.96
CA GLY A 25 4.93 -26.34 -7.52
C GLY A 25 5.33 -25.19 -6.57
N ASN A 26 5.09 -23.92 -6.89
CA ASN A 26 5.43 -22.78 -6.02
C ASN A 26 4.48 -21.62 -6.34
N ILE A 27 3.35 -21.55 -5.63
CA ILE A 27 2.22 -20.62 -5.83
C ILE A 27 2.57 -19.19 -5.34
N LYS A 28 3.84 -18.77 -5.43
CA LYS A 28 4.36 -17.53 -4.83
C LYS A 28 4.26 -16.30 -5.72
N ASP A 29 3.75 -16.43 -6.94
CA ASP A 29 3.68 -15.34 -7.92
C ASP A 29 2.39 -15.38 -8.74
N ARG A 30 1.24 -15.17 -8.09
CA ARG A 30 0.04 -14.73 -8.84
C ARG A 30 0.19 -13.25 -9.18
N VAL A 31 0.87 -12.98 -10.29
CA VAL A 31 0.92 -11.64 -10.89
C VAL A 31 -0.34 -11.47 -11.72
N VAL A 32 -1.32 -10.73 -11.20
CA VAL A 32 -2.44 -10.26 -12.03
C VAL A 32 -1.93 -9.09 -12.86
N ASN A 33 -1.61 -9.35 -14.12
CA ASN A 33 -1.13 -8.34 -15.09
C ASN A 33 -2.28 -7.57 -15.77
N ASN A 34 -3.53 -7.77 -15.36
CA ASN A 34 -4.65 -7.20 -16.11
C ASN A 34 -4.86 -5.72 -15.82
N GLU A 35 -4.83 -4.93 -16.90
CA GLU A 35 -5.07 -3.49 -17.00
C GLU A 35 -6.54 -3.09 -16.72
N HIS A 36 -7.35 -4.05 -16.28
CA HIS A 36 -8.78 -3.89 -16.00
C HIS A 36 -9.05 -4.00 -14.51
N ALA A 37 -9.83 -3.05 -13.99
CA ALA A 37 -10.24 -2.95 -12.59
C ALA A 37 -10.66 -4.32 -12.02
N LEU A 38 -10.03 -4.72 -10.92
CA LEU A 38 -10.40 -5.91 -10.18
C LEU A 38 -11.80 -5.71 -9.61
N THR A 39 -12.70 -6.70 -9.74
CA THR A 39 -14.00 -6.64 -9.04
C THR A 39 -13.85 -7.13 -7.59
N ALA A 40 -14.74 -6.71 -6.70
CA ALA A 40 -14.76 -7.19 -5.31
C ALA A 40 -14.83 -8.73 -5.23
N LYS A 41 -15.61 -9.38 -6.10
CA LYS A 41 -15.68 -10.86 -6.15
C LYS A 41 -14.33 -11.50 -6.50
N GLN A 42 -13.64 -10.97 -7.51
CA GLN A 42 -12.31 -11.45 -7.88
C GLN A 42 -11.28 -11.17 -6.78
N ALA A 43 -11.37 -10.02 -6.10
CA ALA A 43 -10.54 -9.70 -4.94
C ALA A 43 -10.78 -10.69 -3.78
N ALA A 44 -12.03 -11.05 -3.51
CA ALA A 44 -12.40 -12.03 -2.49
C ALA A 44 -11.83 -13.42 -2.81
N GLU A 45 -11.95 -13.87 -4.07
CA GLU A 45 -11.38 -15.15 -4.53
C GLU A 45 -9.84 -15.16 -4.45
N LEU A 46 -9.18 -14.02 -4.66
CA LEU A 46 -7.74 -13.88 -4.47
C LEU A 46 -7.38 -13.94 -2.98
N ALA A 47 -8.12 -13.24 -2.12
CA ALA A 47 -7.86 -13.16 -0.69
C ALA A 47 -8.14 -14.48 0.06
N SER A 48 -9.20 -15.21 -0.30
CA SER A 48 -9.62 -16.43 0.40
C SER A 48 -8.66 -17.62 0.19
N ASN A 49 -7.89 -17.59 -0.90
CA ASN A 49 -7.04 -18.70 -1.32
C ASN A 49 -5.55 -18.43 -1.06
N PHE A 50 -5.21 -17.39 -0.28
CA PHE A 50 -3.85 -16.89 -0.22
C PHE A 50 -3.32 -16.65 1.19
N GLU A 51 -2.25 -17.38 1.52
CA GLU A 51 -1.34 -17.09 2.63
C GLU A 51 0.08 -16.99 2.04
N GLY A 52 0.67 -15.79 1.97
CA GLY A 52 1.97 -15.59 1.30
C GLY A 52 2.25 -14.15 0.87
N ASP A 53 2.89 -13.95 -0.29
CA ASP A 53 3.13 -12.64 -0.93
C ASP A 53 2.27 -12.38 -2.19
N LEU A 54 1.20 -11.57 -2.04
CA LEU A 54 0.24 -11.25 -3.09
C LEU A 54 0.69 -10.01 -3.86
N ARG A 55 1.01 -10.19 -5.15
CA ARG A 55 1.63 -9.16 -6.00
C ARG A 55 0.70 -8.72 -7.13
N LEU A 56 0.01 -7.59 -6.94
CA LEU A 56 -0.92 -7.04 -7.93
C LEU A 56 -0.29 -5.83 -8.63
N ARG A 57 0.77 -6.08 -9.41
CA ARG A 57 1.57 -5.01 -10.04
C ARG A 57 0.82 -4.24 -11.13
N GLY A 58 -0.08 -4.89 -11.86
CA GLY A 58 -0.89 -4.28 -12.92
C GLY A 58 -2.10 -3.51 -12.43
N LEU A 59 -2.44 -3.61 -11.14
CA LEU A 59 -3.63 -2.96 -10.57
C LEU A 59 -3.33 -1.48 -10.30
N THR A 60 -3.84 -0.61 -11.17
CA THR A 60 -3.58 0.84 -11.15
C THR A 60 -4.61 1.65 -10.38
N SER A 61 -5.79 1.08 -10.16
CA SER A 61 -6.86 1.66 -9.33
C SER A 61 -7.67 0.56 -8.64
N ILE A 62 -8.23 0.87 -7.48
CA ILE A 62 -9.19 0.05 -6.74
C ILE A 62 -10.24 0.97 -6.10
N ASP A 63 -11.43 0.44 -5.90
CA ASP A 63 -12.44 1.07 -5.07
C ASP A 63 -12.40 0.51 -3.63
N LYS A 64 -13.30 1.03 -2.79
CA LYS A 64 -13.45 0.62 -1.40
C LYS A 64 -13.75 -0.88 -1.26
N ASP A 65 -14.65 -1.42 -2.08
CA ASP A 65 -15.10 -2.81 -1.95
C ASP A 65 -13.97 -3.78 -2.30
N VAL A 66 -13.18 -3.46 -3.32
CA VAL A 66 -11.97 -4.21 -3.67
C VAL A 66 -10.93 -4.12 -2.55
N ALA A 67 -10.69 -2.93 -1.99
CA ALA A 67 -9.78 -2.75 -0.87
C ALA A 67 -10.21 -3.57 0.36
N GLN A 68 -11.51 -3.61 0.65
CA GLN A 68 -12.09 -4.39 1.74
C GLN A 68 -11.88 -5.89 1.56
N GLU A 69 -12.02 -6.42 0.35
CA GLU A 69 -11.79 -7.83 0.09
C GLU A 69 -10.29 -8.18 0.14
N LEU A 70 -9.43 -7.32 -0.41
CA LEU A 70 -7.98 -7.53 -0.35
C LEU A 70 -7.42 -7.45 1.08
N SER A 71 -8.03 -6.66 1.97
CA SER A 71 -7.58 -6.53 3.36
C SER A 71 -7.79 -7.82 4.19
N LYS A 72 -8.60 -8.76 3.69
CA LYS A 72 -8.82 -10.08 4.30
C LYS A 72 -7.71 -11.09 3.99
N ALA A 73 -6.86 -10.82 3.00
CA ALA A 73 -5.72 -11.67 2.69
C ALA A 73 -4.72 -11.69 3.87
N LYS A 74 -3.84 -12.70 3.90
CA LYS A 74 -2.80 -12.81 4.93
C LYS A 74 -1.39 -12.82 4.33
N GLY A 75 -0.46 -12.16 5.02
CA GLY A 75 0.95 -12.11 4.65
C GLY A 75 1.36 -10.76 4.08
N ASP A 76 1.93 -10.76 2.88
CA ASP A 76 2.41 -9.56 2.20
C ASP A 76 1.43 -9.15 1.10
N LEU A 77 0.99 -7.90 1.08
CA LEU A 77 0.15 -7.32 0.02
C LEU A 77 0.91 -6.21 -0.69
N ARG A 78 1.20 -6.42 -1.98
CA ARG A 78 1.99 -5.48 -2.81
C ARG A 78 1.13 -4.89 -3.92
N LEU A 79 0.82 -3.61 -3.79
CA LEU A 79 -0.02 -2.84 -4.71
C LEU A 79 0.81 -1.78 -5.44
N LYS A 80 1.91 -2.20 -6.07
CA LYS A 80 2.88 -1.28 -6.71
C LYS A 80 2.27 -0.46 -7.85
N GLY A 81 1.19 -0.94 -8.48
CA GLY A 81 0.52 -0.22 -9.57
C GLY A 81 -0.30 0.99 -9.10
N LEU A 82 -0.72 1.03 -7.83
CA LEU A 82 -1.52 2.14 -7.30
C LEU A 82 -0.66 3.39 -7.14
N THR A 83 -0.95 4.42 -7.94
CA THR A 83 -0.24 5.71 -7.90
C THR A 83 -0.93 6.75 -7.01
N SER A 84 -2.22 6.57 -6.75
CA SER A 84 -3.07 7.34 -5.85
C SER A 84 -4.13 6.43 -5.22
N ILE A 85 -4.59 6.78 -4.01
CA ILE A 85 -5.77 6.20 -3.35
C ILE A 85 -6.56 7.31 -2.67
N ASP A 86 -7.84 7.09 -2.43
CA ASP A 86 -8.65 7.98 -1.60
C ASP A 86 -8.66 7.52 -0.13
N LYS A 87 -9.36 8.28 0.73
CA LYS A 87 -9.47 7.98 2.16
C LYS A 87 -10.21 6.66 2.44
N ASP A 88 -11.17 6.27 1.61
CA ASP A 88 -12.03 5.11 1.88
C ASP A 88 -11.25 3.83 1.55
N VAL A 89 -10.49 3.84 0.46
CA VAL A 89 -9.50 2.79 0.13
C VAL A 89 -8.44 2.70 1.23
N ALA A 90 -7.88 3.83 1.66
CA ALA A 90 -6.88 3.85 2.74
C ALA A 90 -7.42 3.27 4.05
N GLN A 91 -8.68 3.58 4.39
CA GLN A 91 -9.37 3.05 5.56
C GLN A 91 -9.47 1.53 5.49
N GLU A 92 -9.92 0.96 4.38
CA GLU A 92 -10.06 -0.50 4.26
C GLU A 92 -8.71 -1.22 4.26
N LEU A 93 -7.70 -0.66 3.58
CA LEU A 93 -6.34 -1.21 3.60
C LEU A 93 -5.69 -1.13 4.98
N SER A 94 -6.07 -0.17 5.82
CA SER A 94 -5.56 -0.07 7.20
C SER A 94 -5.97 -1.24 8.09
N ASN A 95 -7.00 -2.01 7.70
CA ASN A 95 -7.46 -3.21 8.40
C ASN A 95 -6.66 -4.47 8.04
N PHE A 96 -5.78 -4.40 7.03
CA PHE A 96 -5.00 -5.56 6.59
C PHE A 96 -4.06 -6.06 7.70
N ILE A 97 -3.94 -7.38 7.84
CA ILE A 97 -3.09 -8.02 8.85
C ILE A 97 -1.86 -8.61 8.16
N GLY A 98 -0.74 -7.89 8.22
CA GLY A 98 0.51 -8.33 7.61
C GLY A 98 1.44 -7.17 7.21
N ASN A 99 2.12 -7.33 6.08
CA ASN A 99 3.00 -6.31 5.51
C ASN A 99 2.35 -5.70 4.26
N LEU A 100 2.09 -4.40 4.30
CA LEU A 100 1.45 -3.65 3.23
C LEU A 100 2.47 -2.79 2.49
N TYR A 101 2.59 -2.98 1.17
CA TYR A 101 3.53 -2.25 0.32
C TYR A 101 2.77 -1.44 -0.73
N LEU A 102 2.74 -0.12 -0.55
CA LEU A 102 2.09 0.86 -1.43
C LEU A 102 3.16 1.70 -2.16
N ASN A 103 4.19 1.03 -2.67
CA ASN A 103 5.35 1.66 -3.29
C ASN A 103 5.07 2.40 -4.60
N GLY A 104 3.85 2.29 -5.14
CA GLY A 104 3.41 3.07 -6.30
C GLY A 104 2.93 4.47 -5.93
N LEU A 105 2.50 4.71 -4.67
CA LEU A 105 1.94 5.99 -4.26
C LEU A 105 3.00 7.08 -4.36
N THR A 106 2.75 8.08 -5.20
CA THR A 106 3.69 9.18 -5.44
C THR A 106 3.39 10.41 -4.57
N SER A 107 2.13 10.56 -4.17
CA SER A 107 1.65 11.57 -3.22
C SER A 107 0.46 11.03 -2.43
N ILE A 108 0.27 11.53 -1.21
CA ILE A 108 -0.93 11.33 -0.39
C ILE A 108 -1.32 12.65 0.26
N ASP A 109 -2.60 12.81 0.57
CA ASP A 109 -3.07 13.92 1.39
C ASP A 109 -3.12 13.52 2.89
N LYS A 110 -3.46 14.49 3.75
CA LYS A 110 -3.59 14.25 5.20
C LYS A 110 -4.71 13.26 5.57
N HIS A 111 -5.75 13.13 4.75
CA HIS A 111 -6.86 12.23 5.04
C HIS A 111 -6.45 10.78 4.78
N VAL A 112 -5.77 10.51 3.67
CA VAL A 112 -5.14 9.23 3.36
C VAL A 112 -4.08 8.88 4.42
N ALA A 113 -3.21 9.83 4.75
CA ALA A 113 -2.18 9.63 5.78
C ALA A 113 -2.77 9.25 7.15
N LYS A 114 -3.87 9.91 7.55
CA LYS A 114 -4.57 9.63 8.80
C LYS A 114 -5.15 8.22 8.85
N GLU A 115 -5.71 7.74 7.75
CA GLU A 115 -6.26 6.39 7.67
C GLU A 115 -5.15 5.34 7.66
N LEU A 116 -4.09 5.55 6.87
CA LEU A 116 -2.92 4.66 6.84
C LEU A 116 -2.18 4.60 8.19
N ALA A 117 -2.16 5.69 8.97
CA ALA A 117 -1.56 5.71 10.30
C ALA A 117 -2.25 4.77 11.32
N LYS A 118 -3.46 4.29 11.04
CA LYS A 118 -4.13 3.27 11.87
C LYS A 118 -3.51 1.88 11.70
N PHE A 119 -2.73 1.67 10.64
CA PHE A 119 -2.08 0.40 10.35
C PHE A 119 -1.05 0.03 11.42
N THR A 120 -1.14 -1.19 11.93
CA THR A 120 -0.31 -1.69 13.05
C THR A 120 0.84 -2.60 12.60
N GLY A 121 0.85 -3.02 11.33
CA GLY A 121 1.88 -3.89 10.76
C GLY A 121 3.09 -3.15 10.18
N HIS A 122 3.69 -3.72 9.13
CA HIS A 122 4.70 -3.07 8.30
C HIS A 122 4.06 -2.31 7.13
N LEU A 123 4.18 -0.98 7.12
CA LEU A 123 3.71 -0.13 6.03
C LEU A 123 4.91 0.44 5.25
N GLU A 124 5.01 0.12 3.96
CA GLU A 124 6.02 0.69 3.07
C GLU A 124 5.38 1.65 2.06
N LEU A 125 5.82 2.91 2.12
CA LEU A 125 5.41 4.00 1.21
C LEU A 125 6.61 4.47 0.39
N GLY A 126 7.29 3.52 -0.27
CA GLY A 126 8.55 3.76 -0.97
C GLY A 126 8.46 4.66 -2.21
N GLY A 127 7.26 4.95 -2.69
CA GLY A 127 7.02 5.84 -3.84
C GLY A 127 6.95 7.33 -3.49
N LEU A 128 6.76 7.67 -2.20
CA LEU A 128 6.68 9.06 -1.75
C LEU A 128 8.08 9.69 -1.79
N THR A 129 8.28 10.65 -2.68
CA THR A 129 9.57 11.38 -2.81
C THR A 129 9.66 12.63 -1.95
N SER A 130 8.51 13.17 -1.54
CA SER A 130 8.32 14.32 -0.65
C SER A 130 6.98 14.18 0.08
N ILE A 131 6.89 14.75 1.28
CA ILE A 131 5.65 14.91 2.05
C ILE A 131 5.63 16.32 2.65
N ASP A 132 4.44 16.84 2.94
CA ASP A 132 4.30 18.09 3.68
C ASP A 132 4.19 17.82 5.20
N LYS A 133 4.09 18.92 5.96
CA LYS A 133 3.96 18.89 7.41
C LYS A 133 2.68 18.16 7.88
N ASP A 134 1.55 18.35 7.21
CA ASP A 134 0.27 17.77 7.63
C ASP A 134 0.29 16.24 7.43
N VAL A 135 0.84 15.77 6.32
CA VAL A 135 1.07 14.35 6.05
C VAL A 135 2.05 13.76 7.07
N ALA A 136 3.16 14.46 7.36
CA ALA A 136 4.14 14.02 8.35
C ALA A 136 3.53 13.89 9.75
N GLN A 137 2.68 14.84 10.15
CA GLN A 137 1.98 14.83 11.43
C GLN A 137 1.01 13.65 11.56
N GLU A 138 0.31 13.27 10.49
CA GLU A 138 -0.58 12.11 10.55
C GLU A 138 0.22 10.80 10.53
N LEU A 139 1.23 10.68 9.67
CA LEU A 139 2.09 9.49 9.61
C LEU A 139 2.90 9.27 10.91
N SER A 140 3.23 10.31 11.67
CA SER A 140 3.94 10.17 12.96
C SER A 140 3.10 9.40 14.00
N LYS A 141 1.78 9.32 13.83
CA LYS A 141 0.87 8.59 14.71
C LYS A 141 0.80 7.09 14.40
N THR A 142 1.52 6.63 13.37
CA THR A 142 1.57 5.21 13.00
C THR A 142 2.12 4.39 14.14
N ARG A 143 1.39 3.37 14.59
CA ARG A 143 1.81 2.49 15.70
C ARG A 143 2.73 1.36 15.26
N GLY A 144 2.65 0.97 13.99
CA GLY A 144 3.44 -0.10 13.40
C GLY A 144 4.88 0.29 13.02
N ARG A 145 5.40 -0.36 11.99
CA ARG A 145 6.66 0.01 11.34
C ARG A 145 6.36 0.77 10.06
N LEU A 146 6.94 1.95 9.90
CA LEU A 146 6.75 2.81 8.74
C LEU A 146 8.06 2.96 7.98
N TYR A 147 8.03 2.71 6.68
CA TYR A 147 9.19 2.82 5.80
C TYR A 147 8.94 3.88 4.72
N LEU A 148 9.65 5.01 4.82
CA LEU A 148 9.58 6.13 3.88
C LEU A 148 10.86 6.15 3.03
N LYS A 149 11.12 5.05 2.30
CA LYS A 149 12.37 4.84 1.57
C LYS A 149 12.56 5.77 0.36
N GLY A 150 11.47 6.33 -0.16
CA GLY A 150 11.48 7.20 -1.33
C GLY A 150 11.86 8.65 -1.05
N LEU A 151 11.79 9.10 0.21
CA LEU A 151 11.97 10.52 0.54
C LEU A 151 13.36 11.02 0.14
N THR A 152 13.38 12.03 -0.72
CA THR A 152 14.61 12.62 -1.27
C THR A 152 15.16 13.73 -0.38
N SER A 153 14.27 14.48 0.29
CA SER A 153 14.62 15.52 1.25
C SER A 153 13.59 15.60 2.38
N ILE A 154 14.04 16.00 3.56
CA ILE A 154 13.19 16.32 4.72
C ILE A 154 13.58 17.72 5.21
N ASP A 155 12.62 18.64 5.21
CA ASP A 155 12.80 19.96 5.81
C ASP A 155 12.56 19.95 7.33
N LYS A 156 12.82 21.09 7.98
CA LYS A 156 12.70 21.25 9.44
C LYS A 156 11.29 21.02 9.99
N ASP A 157 10.24 21.28 9.22
CA ASP A 157 8.85 21.18 9.70
C ASP A 157 8.38 19.73 9.58
N VAL A 158 8.70 19.07 8.47
CA VAL A 158 8.52 17.62 8.31
C VAL A 158 9.32 16.86 9.36
N ALA A 159 10.59 17.20 9.57
CA ALA A 159 11.44 16.58 10.59
C ALA A 159 10.86 16.70 12.00
N ARG A 160 10.31 17.88 12.35
CA ARG A 160 9.72 18.12 13.67
C ARG A 160 8.47 17.27 13.92
N GLU A 161 7.66 17.04 12.89
CA GLU A 161 6.49 16.18 13.01
C GLU A 161 6.90 14.70 13.04
N LEU A 162 7.80 14.26 12.16
CA LEU A 162 8.31 12.88 12.17
C LEU A 162 9.06 12.53 13.47
N ALA A 163 9.72 13.49 14.12
CA ALA A 163 10.34 13.30 15.43
C ALA A 163 9.35 12.85 16.52
N LYS A 164 8.05 13.08 16.33
CA LYS A 164 6.98 12.63 17.24
C LYS A 164 6.52 11.19 16.95
N TYR A 165 7.24 10.43 16.12
CA TYR A 165 6.85 9.08 15.74
C TYR A 165 6.60 8.18 16.97
N GLU A 166 5.38 7.64 17.07
CA GLU A 166 4.92 6.86 18.24
C GLU A 166 5.06 5.34 18.04
N GLY A 167 5.35 4.90 16.81
CA GLY A 167 5.39 3.48 16.44
C GLY A 167 6.71 2.78 16.76
N ALA A 168 6.78 1.51 16.35
CA ALA A 168 7.90 0.63 16.64
C ALA A 168 9.20 0.99 15.87
N LEU A 169 9.09 1.46 14.62
CA LEU A 169 10.23 1.85 13.80
C LEU A 169 9.78 2.77 12.67
N LEU A 170 10.44 3.92 12.51
CA LEU A 170 10.38 4.75 11.30
C LEU A 170 11.70 4.64 10.56
N TYR A 171 11.70 4.14 9.33
CA TYR A 171 12.91 3.98 8.53
C TYR A 171 13.00 5.01 7.41
N LEU A 172 14.11 5.76 7.41
CA LEU A 172 14.48 6.74 6.38
C LEU A 172 15.70 6.22 5.61
N HIS A 173 15.62 6.20 4.27
CA HIS A 173 16.65 5.57 3.45
C HIS A 173 17.89 6.45 3.22
N GLY A 174 19.03 5.82 2.94
CA GLY A 174 20.37 6.43 2.77
C GLY A 174 20.47 7.71 1.90
N ARG A 175 19.53 7.91 0.96
CA ARG A 175 19.55 9.01 -0.02
C ARG A 175 18.87 10.28 0.46
N THR A 176 18.12 10.24 1.56
CA THR A 176 17.40 11.42 2.07
C THR A 176 18.40 12.52 2.47
N SER A 177 18.20 13.73 1.97
CA SER A 177 18.89 14.93 2.41
C SER A 177 18.16 15.54 3.60
N ILE A 178 18.89 15.83 4.68
CA ILE A 178 18.37 16.38 5.93
C ILE A 178 19.34 17.48 6.35
N ASP A 179 18.83 18.67 6.64
CA ASP A 179 19.64 19.76 7.19
C ASP A 179 19.97 19.53 8.68
N GLU A 180 20.87 20.36 9.23
CA GLU A 180 21.35 20.19 10.61
C GLU A 180 20.21 20.27 11.65
N LEU A 181 19.28 21.20 11.46
CA LEU A 181 18.15 21.40 12.37
C LEU A 181 17.16 20.24 12.32
N GLY A 182 16.81 19.78 11.11
CA GLY A 182 15.97 18.62 10.88
C GLY A 182 16.60 17.34 11.45
N LEU A 183 17.92 17.19 11.31
CA LEU A 183 18.64 16.06 11.89
C LEU A 183 18.58 16.08 13.42
N ALA A 184 18.69 17.25 14.05
CA ALA A 184 18.58 17.40 15.50
C ALA A 184 17.19 16.95 16.01
N TYR A 185 16.11 17.29 15.29
CA TYR A 185 14.77 16.79 15.63
C TYR A 185 14.69 15.27 15.49
N LEU A 186 15.14 14.71 14.37
CA LEU A 186 14.99 13.27 14.14
C LEU A 186 15.84 12.42 15.10
N LYS A 187 17.03 12.90 15.49
CA LYS A 187 17.89 12.24 16.50
C LYS A 187 17.26 12.22 17.90
N SER A 188 16.26 13.06 18.19
CA SER A 188 15.59 13.06 19.50
C SER A 188 14.68 11.85 19.71
N ASN A 189 14.36 11.09 18.66
CA ASN A 189 13.50 9.92 18.74
C ASN A 189 14.28 8.64 18.37
N PRO A 190 14.50 7.71 19.31
CA PRO A 190 15.30 6.51 19.10
C PRO A 190 14.66 5.50 18.15
N ASN A 191 13.35 5.60 17.89
CA ASN A 191 12.65 4.71 16.96
C ASN A 191 12.83 5.14 15.50
N ILE A 192 13.50 6.26 15.23
CA ILE A 192 13.79 6.75 13.89
C ILE A 192 15.14 6.23 13.42
N HIS A 193 15.11 5.33 12.46
CA HIS A 193 16.28 4.80 11.78
C HIS A 193 16.72 5.76 10.68
N LEU A 194 17.77 6.52 10.96
CA LEU A 194 18.33 7.51 10.05
C LEU A 194 19.15 6.89 8.89
N PRO A 195 19.33 7.63 7.78
CA PRO A 195 20.29 7.30 6.73
C PRO A 195 21.69 7.03 7.32
N GLU A 196 22.45 6.08 6.76
CA GLU A 196 23.77 5.66 7.28
C GLU A 196 24.73 6.83 7.51
N LYS A 197 24.75 7.79 6.58
CA LYS A 197 25.57 9.00 6.63
C LYS A 197 25.30 9.91 7.86
N TYR A 198 24.22 9.69 8.60
CA TYR A 198 23.83 10.49 9.78
C TYR A 198 23.85 9.70 11.10
N ARG A 199 24.27 8.43 11.09
CA ARG A 199 24.29 7.58 12.30
C ARG A 199 25.50 7.78 13.20
N ASN A 200 26.51 8.51 12.72
CA ASN A 200 27.71 8.86 13.47
C ASN A 200 27.58 10.25 14.12
#